data_AF-A0A9Q7ZXW8-F1
#
_entry.id   AF-A0A9Q7ZXW8-F1
#
_cell.length_a   1.000
_cell.length_b   1.000
_cell.length_c   1.000
_cell.angle_alpha   90.00
_cell.angle_beta   90.00
_cell.angle_gamma   90.00
#
_symmetry.space_group_name_H-M   'P 1'
#
loop_
_entity.id
_entity.type
_entity.pdbx_description
1 polymer ?
#
loop_
_entity_poly.entity_id
_entity_poly.type
_entity_poly.pdbx_seq_one_letter_code
_entity_poly.pdbx_strand_id
1 'polypeptide(L)'
;MAKFLDITGKKFGRLRVIKFSKEIKSGKRNRKYWLCKCDCGNFKEIRTDSLTSGLVQSCGCLKKEQDKLNLTDKYQFKKKYKVQNKRLYSIWKGIISRCTDKNNKRYNRYGERNIIVCDEWFCYDNFANWALSNGYSEKLTIDRINNEGNYESSNCRWVDIKTQCRNRSTNILVKHEEKEITLIELSEKTGISYSCLRSRYSKGLVGNNLIEKVKIIEESRAKLSIEDVKEIRKKYSDGYTIKQLSEIYPVTYSSISNIVHRRTWKNI
;
A
#
# COMPACT_ATOMS: atom_id res chain seq x y z
N MET A 1 27.13 -42.52 -44.34
CA MET A 1 25.91 -42.65 -43.52
C MET A 1 26.33 -42.80 -42.06
N ALA A 2 25.78 -42.02 -41.13
CA ALA A 2 26.15 -42.10 -39.72
C ALA A 2 25.78 -43.48 -39.14
N LYS A 3 26.77 -44.17 -38.56
CA LYS A 3 26.65 -45.52 -38.00
C LYS A 3 25.53 -45.53 -36.95
N PHE A 4 24.60 -46.48 -37.06
CA PHE A 4 23.54 -46.69 -36.07
C PHE A 4 24.19 -46.95 -34.71
N LEU A 5 24.06 -46.00 -33.78
CA LEU A 5 24.54 -46.18 -32.41
C LEU A 5 23.48 -46.94 -31.62
N ASP A 6 23.69 -48.26 -31.50
CA ASP A 6 22.91 -49.08 -30.59
C ASP A 6 23.30 -48.74 -29.14
N ILE A 7 22.30 -48.41 -28.33
CA ILE A 7 22.45 -48.10 -26.90
C ILE A 7 21.72 -49.11 -26.03
N THR A 8 21.28 -50.23 -26.60
CA THR A 8 20.66 -51.33 -25.86
C THR A 8 21.57 -51.78 -24.71
N GLY A 9 20.98 -52.03 -23.54
CA GLY A 9 21.70 -52.42 -22.32
C GLY A 9 22.36 -51.28 -21.56
N LYS A 10 22.57 -50.09 -22.16
CA LYS A 10 23.15 -48.94 -21.46
C LYS A 10 22.22 -48.39 -20.39
N LYS A 11 22.81 -47.83 -19.33
CA LYS A 11 22.09 -47.21 -18.21
C LYS A 11 22.32 -45.68 -18.22
N PHE A 12 21.25 -44.92 -18.06
CA PHE A 12 21.23 -43.45 -17.97
C PHE A 12 20.44 -43.03 -16.72
N GLY A 13 21.14 -42.60 -15.68
CA GLY A 13 20.51 -42.41 -14.36
C GLY A 13 19.85 -43.71 -13.88
N ARG A 14 18.54 -43.66 -13.61
CA ARG A 14 17.71 -44.81 -13.21
C ARG A 14 17.12 -45.60 -14.38
N LEU A 15 17.51 -45.33 -15.63
CA LEU A 15 16.89 -45.92 -16.82
C LEU A 15 17.85 -46.89 -17.51
N ARG A 16 17.47 -48.15 -17.64
CA ARG A 16 18.16 -49.15 -18.46
C ARG A 16 17.46 -49.29 -19.80
N VAL A 17 18.20 -49.12 -20.89
CA VAL A 17 17.66 -49.29 -22.25
C VAL A 17 17.41 -50.78 -22.53
N ILE A 18 16.19 -51.13 -22.90
CA ILE A 18 15.76 -52.52 -23.16
C ILE A 18 15.78 -52.84 -24.64
N LYS A 19 15.17 -52.00 -25.46
CA LYS A 19 15.13 -52.18 -26.92
C LYS A 19 14.84 -50.89 -27.65
N PHE A 20 15.20 -50.87 -28.93
CA PHE A 20 14.71 -49.87 -29.87
C PHE A 20 13.18 -49.95 -29.94
N SER A 21 12.52 -48.78 -29.91
CA SER A 21 11.05 -48.69 -29.98
C SER A 21 10.60 -48.22 -31.36
N LYS A 22 10.96 -46.99 -31.74
CA LYS A 22 10.48 -46.36 -32.97
C LYS A 22 11.37 -45.21 -33.43
N GLU A 23 11.29 -44.92 -34.72
CA GLU A 23 11.88 -43.73 -35.32
C GLU A 23 10.77 -42.83 -35.86
N ILE A 24 10.77 -41.57 -35.45
CA ILE A 24 9.74 -40.59 -35.82
C ILE A 24 10.43 -39.40 -36.49
N LYS A 25 9.92 -38.99 -37.66
CA LYS A 25 10.36 -37.77 -38.34
C LYS A 25 9.93 -36.54 -37.52
N SER A 26 10.88 -35.68 -37.18
CA SER A 26 10.68 -34.46 -36.41
C SER A 26 11.38 -33.30 -37.13
N GLY A 27 10.61 -32.55 -37.92
CA GLY A 27 11.15 -31.54 -38.82
C GLY A 27 12.09 -32.17 -39.87
N LYS A 28 13.30 -31.62 -40.00
CA LYS A 28 14.33 -32.12 -40.93
C LYS A 28 15.15 -33.30 -40.40
N ARG A 29 14.83 -33.84 -39.21
CA ARG A 29 15.63 -34.90 -38.56
C ARG A 29 14.75 -36.07 -38.15
N ASN A 30 15.28 -37.28 -38.22
CA ASN A 30 14.62 -38.43 -37.60
C ASN A 30 15.06 -38.57 -36.13
N ARG A 31 14.11 -38.87 -35.26
CA ARG A 31 14.32 -39.03 -33.82
C ARG A 31 14.05 -40.47 -33.42
N LYS A 32 15.02 -41.08 -32.77
CA LYS A 32 14.95 -42.47 -32.30
C LYS A 32 14.54 -42.54 -30.84
N TYR A 33 13.58 -43.40 -30.57
CA TYR A 33 13.04 -43.68 -29.25
C TYR A 33 13.40 -45.10 -28.81
N TRP A 34 13.65 -45.23 -27.52
CA TRP A 34 14.06 -46.47 -26.88
C TRP A 34 13.12 -46.78 -25.72
N LEU A 35 12.69 -48.03 -25.64
CA LEU A 35 11.97 -48.52 -24.47
C LEU A 35 12.99 -48.73 -23.33
N CYS A 36 12.80 -48.02 -22.23
CA CYS A 36 13.68 -48.10 -21.07
C CYS A 36 12.90 -48.67 -19.88
N LYS A 37 13.53 -49.56 -19.11
CA LYS A 37 13.05 -49.99 -17.80
C LYS A 37 13.71 -49.12 -16.74
N CYS A 38 12.92 -48.50 -15.89
CA CYS A 38 13.44 -47.71 -14.79
C CYS A 38 13.67 -48.58 -13.55
N ASP A 39 14.60 -48.17 -12.68
CA ASP A 39 14.80 -48.78 -11.36
C ASP A 39 13.51 -48.75 -10.51
N CYS A 40 12.58 -47.83 -10.82
CA CYS A 40 11.22 -47.77 -10.26
C CYS A 40 10.28 -48.91 -10.70
N GLY A 41 10.74 -49.81 -11.58
CA GLY A 41 9.94 -50.88 -12.18
C GLY A 41 9.17 -50.49 -13.45
N ASN A 42 8.85 -49.20 -13.63
CA ASN A 42 8.08 -48.74 -14.79
C ASN A 42 8.90 -48.69 -16.07
N PHE A 43 8.20 -48.89 -17.19
CA PHE A 43 8.74 -48.72 -18.54
C PHE A 43 8.40 -47.35 -19.10
N LYS A 44 9.30 -46.77 -19.88
CA LYS A 44 9.08 -45.48 -20.55
C LYS A 44 9.81 -45.44 -21.89
N GLU A 45 9.14 -44.91 -22.91
CA GLU A 45 9.77 -44.61 -24.19
C GLU A 45 10.45 -43.25 -24.13
N ILE A 46 11.75 -43.23 -24.42
CA ILE A 46 12.57 -42.02 -24.26
C ILE A 46 13.43 -41.82 -25.51
N ARG A 47 13.54 -40.56 -25.91
CA ARG A 47 14.33 -40.14 -27.07
C ARG A 47 15.82 -40.27 -26.78
N THR A 48 16.60 -40.65 -27.80
CA THR A 48 18.04 -40.90 -27.68
C THR A 48 18.81 -39.72 -27.10
N ASP A 49 18.61 -38.53 -27.63
CA ASP A 49 19.27 -37.31 -27.16
C ASP A 49 18.85 -36.90 -25.74
N SER A 50 17.62 -37.20 -25.32
CA SER A 50 17.16 -36.97 -23.93
C SER A 50 17.84 -37.92 -22.93
N LEU A 51 18.22 -39.13 -23.35
CA LEU A 51 19.03 -40.05 -22.55
C LEU A 51 20.48 -39.59 -22.50
N THR A 52 21.09 -39.28 -23.64
CA THR A 52 22.53 -38.97 -23.72
C THR A 52 22.88 -37.59 -23.16
N SER A 53 21.98 -36.61 -23.26
CA SER A 53 22.18 -35.28 -22.64
C SER A 53 21.95 -35.25 -21.12
N GLY A 54 21.42 -36.34 -20.54
CA GLY A 54 21.06 -36.37 -19.13
C GLY A 54 19.78 -35.61 -18.77
N LEU A 55 19.01 -35.10 -19.74
CA LEU A 55 17.73 -34.43 -19.49
C LEU A 55 16.68 -35.36 -18.85
N VAL A 56 16.72 -36.66 -19.17
CA VAL A 56 15.81 -37.65 -18.61
C VAL A 56 16.60 -38.75 -17.92
N GLN A 57 16.57 -38.73 -16.58
CA GLN A 57 17.30 -39.69 -15.74
C GLN A 57 16.38 -40.70 -15.02
N SER A 58 15.06 -40.60 -15.18
CA SER A 58 14.11 -41.54 -14.57
C SER A 58 12.79 -41.64 -15.34
N CYS A 59 11.94 -42.60 -14.96
CA CYS A 59 10.55 -42.72 -15.41
C CYS A 59 9.72 -41.44 -15.08
N GLY A 60 10.21 -40.61 -14.15
CA GLY A 60 9.49 -39.52 -13.49
C GLY A 60 9.41 -39.71 -11.97
N CYS A 61 9.80 -40.90 -11.47
CA CYS A 61 9.82 -41.22 -10.05
C CYS A 61 10.76 -40.31 -9.25
N LEU A 62 11.95 -39.99 -9.79
CA LEU A 62 12.94 -39.15 -9.10
C LEU A 62 12.34 -37.79 -8.73
N LYS A 63 11.58 -37.18 -9.64
CA LYS A 63 10.87 -35.92 -9.38
C LYS A 63 9.76 -36.10 -8.33
N LYS A 64 8.98 -37.19 -8.39
CA LYS A 64 7.93 -37.47 -7.40
C LYS A 64 8.50 -37.68 -5.99
N GLU A 65 9.63 -38.36 -5.88
CA GLU A 65 10.34 -38.54 -4.60
C GLU A 65 10.84 -37.19 -4.07
N GLN A 66 11.49 -36.40 -4.93
CA GLN A 66 11.94 -35.06 -4.54
C GLN A 66 10.79 -34.14 -4.16
N ASP A 67 9.67 -34.18 -4.89
CA ASP A 67 8.47 -33.41 -4.56
C ASP A 67 7.91 -33.83 -3.20
N LYS A 68 7.88 -35.14 -2.88
CA LYS A 68 7.49 -35.62 -1.53
C LYS A 68 8.41 -35.12 -0.43
N LEU A 69 9.72 -35.09 -0.65
CA LEU A 69 10.68 -34.54 0.32
C LEU A 69 10.52 -33.02 0.48
N ASN A 70 10.23 -32.31 -0.62
CA ASN A 70 10.02 -30.86 -0.62
C ASN A 70 8.66 -30.44 -0.02
N LEU A 71 7.69 -31.36 0.07
CA LEU A 71 6.42 -31.23 0.79
C LEU A 71 6.65 -31.28 2.31
N THR A 72 7.49 -30.38 2.84
CA THR A 72 7.66 -30.15 4.27
C THR A 72 6.34 -29.69 4.91
N ASP A 73 6.20 -29.80 6.23
CA ASP A 73 5.06 -29.24 6.97
C ASP A 73 4.83 -27.76 6.66
N LYS A 74 5.90 -27.03 6.38
CA LYS A 74 5.87 -25.64 5.89
C LYS A 74 5.11 -25.49 4.57
N TYR A 75 5.17 -26.45 3.65
CA TYR A 75 4.42 -26.44 2.39
C TYR A 75 2.94 -26.80 2.59
N GLN A 76 2.65 -27.81 3.41
CA GLN A 76 1.26 -28.19 3.78
C GLN A 76 0.56 -27.03 4.50
N PHE A 77 1.23 -26.44 5.49
CA PHE A 77 0.82 -25.21 6.19
C PHE A 77 0.57 -24.06 5.20
N LYS A 78 1.51 -23.82 4.29
CA LYS A 78 1.38 -22.77 3.27
C LYS A 78 0.22 -23.02 2.30
N LYS A 79 -0.19 -24.27 2.05
CA LYS A 79 -1.35 -24.63 1.22
C LYS A 79 -2.68 -24.40 1.97
N LYS A 80 -2.77 -24.80 3.24
CA LYS A 80 -3.94 -24.56 4.13
C LYS A 80 -4.31 -23.07 4.18
N TYR A 81 -3.33 -22.19 4.45
CA TYR A 81 -3.57 -20.74 4.57
C TYR A 81 -3.44 -19.95 3.26
N LYS A 82 -2.99 -20.58 2.16
CA LYS A 82 -3.13 -19.95 0.82
C LYS A 82 -4.59 -19.83 0.40
N VAL A 83 -5.43 -20.76 0.86
CA VAL A 83 -6.83 -20.88 0.47
C VAL A 83 -7.74 -20.16 1.47
N GLN A 84 -7.44 -20.23 2.78
CA GLN A 84 -8.18 -19.51 3.82
C GLN A 84 -7.45 -18.23 4.24
N ASN A 85 -8.06 -17.07 3.96
CA ASN A 85 -7.71 -15.75 4.51
C ASN A 85 -6.27 -15.26 4.23
N LYS A 86 -5.83 -15.33 2.96
CA LYS A 86 -4.51 -14.87 2.46
C LYS A 86 -4.11 -13.48 2.99
N ARG A 87 -5.07 -12.58 3.17
CA ARG A 87 -4.87 -11.23 3.70
C ARG A 87 -4.43 -11.28 5.17
N LEU A 88 -5.14 -12.01 6.02
CA LEU A 88 -4.81 -12.14 7.44
C LEU A 88 -3.43 -12.77 7.64
N TYR A 89 -3.10 -13.79 6.85
CA TYR A 89 -1.75 -14.38 6.83
C TYR A 89 -0.66 -13.38 6.44
N SER A 90 -0.91 -12.55 5.42
CA SER A 90 0.03 -11.51 5.02
C SER A 90 0.23 -10.45 6.11
N ILE A 91 -0.83 -10.10 6.84
CA ILE A 91 -0.78 -9.17 7.96
C ILE A 91 0.08 -9.75 9.09
N TRP A 92 -0.23 -10.98 9.51
CA TRP A 92 0.53 -11.73 10.52
C TRP A 92 2.02 -11.80 10.17
N LYS A 93 2.34 -12.28 8.96
CA LYS A 93 3.73 -12.37 8.48
C LYS A 93 4.42 -11.01 8.47
N GLY A 94 3.67 -9.96 8.12
CA GLY A 94 4.14 -8.58 8.17
C GLY A 94 4.39 -8.06 9.59
N ILE A 95 3.63 -8.51 10.59
CA ILE A 95 3.84 -8.22 12.03
C ILE A 95 5.15 -8.88 12.49
N ILE A 96 5.28 -10.18 12.25
CA ILE A 96 6.47 -10.94 12.66
C ILE A 96 7.73 -10.34 12.03
N SER A 97 7.73 -10.19 10.69
CA SER A 97 8.93 -9.74 9.96
C SER A 97 9.39 -8.34 10.38
N ARG A 98 8.49 -7.37 10.61
CA ARG A 98 8.93 -6.02 11.01
C ARG A 98 9.53 -5.97 12.43
N CYS A 99 9.18 -6.93 13.29
CA CYS A 99 9.69 -6.98 14.66
C CYS A 99 10.97 -7.83 14.79
N THR A 100 11.15 -8.86 13.95
CA THR A 100 12.25 -9.84 14.12
C THR A 100 13.29 -9.85 13.02
N ASP A 101 12.95 -9.42 11.80
CA ASP A 101 13.86 -9.47 10.65
C ASP A 101 14.62 -8.15 10.48
N LYS A 102 15.92 -8.16 10.80
CA LYS A 102 16.82 -7.00 10.66
C LYS A 102 16.93 -6.48 9.22
N ASN A 103 16.64 -7.31 8.22
CA ASN A 103 16.64 -6.89 6.81
C ASN A 103 15.32 -6.25 6.38
N ASN A 104 14.29 -6.27 7.23
CA ASN A 104 13.03 -5.62 6.94
C ASN A 104 13.23 -4.10 6.90
N LYS A 105 12.79 -3.44 5.82
CA LYS A 105 12.88 -1.98 5.65
C LYS A 105 12.24 -1.15 6.77
N ARG A 106 11.34 -1.76 7.55
CA ARG A 106 10.67 -1.12 8.69
C ARG A 106 11.23 -1.56 10.03
N TYR A 107 12.24 -2.42 10.08
CA TYR A 107 12.79 -2.95 11.34
C TYR A 107 13.17 -1.84 12.33
N ASN A 108 13.74 -0.76 11.81
CA ASN A 108 14.12 0.42 12.58
C ASN A 108 12.94 1.11 13.33
N ARG A 109 11.71 0.93 12.84
CA ARG A 109 10.50 1.51 13.45
C ARG A 109 9.84 0.58 14.47
N TYR A 110 10.26 -0.68 14.53
CA TYR A 110 9.65 -1.72 15.35
C TYR A 110 10.72 -2.48 16.13
N GLY A 111 11.37 -3.49 15.53
CA GLY A 111 12.34 -4.34 16.22
C GLY A 111 13.52 -3.58 16.85
N GLU A 112 14.06 -2.56 16.18
CA GLU A 112 15.15 -1.73 16.74
C GLU A 112 14.70 -0.88 17.93
N ARG A 113 13.39 -0.62 18.04
CA ARG A 113 12.77 0.08 19.16
C ARG A 113 12.29 -0.87 20.26
N ASN A 114 12.73 -2.13 20.23
CA ASN A 114 12.31 -3.19 21.17
C ASN A 114 10.81 -3.48 21.17
N ILE A 115 10.10 -3.18 20.08
CA ILE A 115 8.72 -3.62 19.91
C ILE A 115 8.74 -5.09 19.52
N ILE A 116 8.15 -5.93 20.36
CA ILE A 116 8.08 -7.38 20.16
C ILE A 116 6.65 -7.84 19.86
N VAL A 117 6.54 -9.13 19.55
CA VAL A 117 5.27 -9.86 19.37
C VAL A 117 5.17 -10.84 20.53
N CYS A 118 4.00 -10.98 21.16
CA CYS A 118 3.84 -11.97 22.22
C CYS A 118 4.07 -13.40 21.70
N ASP A 119 4.55 -14.28 22.57
CA ASP A 119 4.96 -15.64 22.21
C ASP A 119 3.85 -16.44 21.53
N GLU A 120 2.61 -16.27 21.99
CA GLU A 120 1.44 -16.93 21.42
C GLU A 120 1.24 -16.62 19.94
N TRP A 121 1.53 -15.40 19.51
CA TRP A 121 1.28 -14.92 18.15
C TRP A 121 2.39 -15.29 17.16
N PHE A 122 3.47 -15.96 17.61
CA PHE A 122 4.37 -16.67 16.68
C PHE A 122 3.69 -17.87 16.02
N CYS A 123 2.61 -18.38 16.61
CA CYS A 123 1.70 -19.31 15.95
C CYS A 123 0.62 -18.55 15.17
N TYR A 124 0.52 -18.80 13.86
CA TYR A 124 -0.51 -18.17 13.03
C TYR A 124 -1.93 -18.49 13.51
N ASP A 125 -2.21 -19.73 13.91
CA ASP A 125 -3.55 -20.14 14.32
C ASP A 125 -4.04 -19.35 15.55
N ASN A 126 -3.15 -19.11 16.52
CA ASN A 126 -3.45 -18.29 17.69
C ASN A 126 -3.78 -16.85 17.30
N PHE A 127 -2.94 -16.22 16.46
CA PHE A 127 -3.18 -14.88 15.95
C PHE A 127 -4.49 -14.81 15.14
N ALA A 128 -4.76 -15.81 14.29
CA ALA A 128 -5.94 -15.85 13.44
C ALA A 128 -7.22 -16.02 14.25
N ASN A 129 -7.21 -16.90 15.25
CA ASN A 129 -8.33 -17.08 16.18
C ASN A 129 -8.63 -15.78 16.93
N TRP A 130 -7.61 -15.13 17.50
CA TRP A 130 -7.77 -13.83 18.14
C TRP A 130 -8.35 -12.81 17.16
N ALA A 131 -7.81 -12.70 15.95
CA ALA A 131 -8.24 -11.72 14.97
C ALA A 131 -9.72 -11.89 14.60
N LEU A 132 -10.15 -13.12 14.33
CA LEU A 132 -11.54 -13.44 13.99
C LEU A 132 -12.50 -13.17 15.17
N SER A 133 -12.11 -13.53 16.39
CA SER A 133 -12.90 -13.25 17.59
C SER A 133 -12.94 -11.77 18.00
N ASN A 134 -11.99 -10.95 17.50
CA ASN A 134 -11.87 -9.53 17.85
C ASN A 134 -12.24 -8.59 16.68
N GLY A 135 -13.13 -9.03 15.79
CA GLY A 135 -13.77 -8.15 14.81
C GLY A 135 -12.95 -7.92 13.53
N TYR A 136 -12.00 -8.81 13.19
CA TYR A 136 -11.31 -8.75 11.90
C TYR A 136 -12.30 -8.64 10.73
N SER A 137 -12.00 -7.73 9.81
CA SER A 137 -12.70 -7.58 8.55
C SER A 137 -11.72 -7.16 7.45
N GLU A 138 -12.05 -7.48 6.20
CA GLU A 138 -11.23 -7.11 5.04
C GLU A 138 -11.08 -5.59 4.85
N LYS A 139 -11.97 -4.80 5.46
CA LYS A 139 -11.93 -3.33 5.42
C LYS A 139 -11.12 -2.71 6.56
N LEU A 140 -10.75 -3.49 7.57
CA LEU A 140 -10.05 -3.01 8.76
C LEU A 140 -8.56 -3.32 8.71
N THR A 141 -7.78 -2.49 9.38
CA THR A 141 -6.32 -2.61 9.51
C THR A 141 -5.98 -2.91 10.97
N ILE A 142 -4.91 -3.67 11.19
CA ILE A 142 -4.41 -3.87 12.56
C ILE A 142 -3.58 -2.66 12.98
N ASP A 143 -3.86 -2.18 14.18
CA ASP A 143 -3.17 -1.05 14.81
C ASP A 143 -2.84 -1.38 16.27
N ARG A 144 -1.85 -0.69 16.84
CA ARG A 144 -1.51 -0.81 18.27
C ARG A 144 -2.10 0.37 19.03
N ILE A 145 -2.85 0.13 20.09
CA ILE A 145 -3.51 1.16 20.91
C ILE A 145 -2.47 2.12 21.48
N ASN A 146 -1.41 1.57 22.08
CA ASN A 146 -0.19 2.27 22.44
C ASN A 146 0.91 1.94 21.43
N ASN A 147 1.40 2.96 20.71
CA ASN A 147 2.45 2.83 19.71
C ASN A 147 3.81 2.37 20.25
N GLU A 148 4.06 2.62 21.52
CA GLU A 148 5.26 2.18 22.23
C GLU A 148 5.10 0.75 22.77
N GLY A 149 3.88 0.21 22.79
CA GLY A 149 3.59 -1.14 23.26
C GLY A 149 3.81 -2.23 22.21
N ASN A 150 3.72 -3.48 22.66
CA ASN A 150 3.96 -4.68 21.85
C ASN A 150 2.79 -5.08 20.95
N TYR A 151 3.01 -6.05 20.06
CA TYR A 151 1.94 -6.77 19.37
C TYR A 151 1.42 -7.90 20.27
N GLU A 152 0.33 -7.60 20.96
CA GLU A 152 -0.36 -8.48 21.90
C GLU A 152 -1.86 -8.15 21.92
N SER A 153 -2.67 -9.07 22.45
CA SER A 153 -4.14 -8.96 22.43
C SER A 153 -4.67 -7.72 23.14
N SER A 154 -4.05 -7.30 24.25
CA SER A 154 -4.39 -6.11 25.04
C SER A 154 -4.05 -4.80 24.34
N ASN A 155 -3.02 -4.80 23.49
CA ASN A 155 -2.51 -3.59 22.84
C ASN A 155 -2.84 -3.51 21.34
N CYS A 156 -3.47 -4.52 20.75
CA CYS A 156 -3.82 -4.52 19.33
C CYS A 156 -5.32 -4.41 19.10
N ARG A 157 -5.71 -3.74 18.02
CA ARG A 157 -7.11 -3.60 17.61
C ARG A 157 -7.26 -3.55 16.10
N TRP A 158 -8.44 -3.92 15.61
CA TRP A 158 -8.84 -3.73 14.21
C TRP A 158 -9.57 -2.40 14.05
N VAL A 159 -9.02 -1.52 13.23
CA VAL A 159 -9.53 -0.16 13.02
C VAL A 159 -9.56 0.22 11.55
N ASP A 160 -10.41 1.17 11.20
CA ASP A 160 -10.40 1.74 9.87
C ASP A 160 -9.11 2.56 9.60
N ILE A 161 -8.89 2.89 8.33
CA ILE A 161 -7.70 3.63 7.88
C ILE A 161 -7.64 5.05 8.49
N LYS A 162 -8.78 5.71 8.71
CA LYS A 162 -8.84 7.06 9.27
C LYS A 162 -8.34 7.05 10.73
N THR A 163 -8.79 6.07 11.50
CA THR A 163 -8.38 5.84 12.89
C THR A 163 -6.90 5.48 12.97
N GLN A 164 -6.41 4.57 12.12
CA GLN A 164 -4.97 4.23 12.06
C GLN A 164 -4.10 5.44 11.69
N CYS A 165 -4.56 6.30 10.78
CA CYS A 165 -3.85 7.52 10.41
C CYS A 165 -3.75 8.51 11.59
N ARG A 166 -4.77 8.59 12.45
CA ARG A 166 -4.77 9.43 13.65
C ARG A 166 -3.83 8.92 14.72
N ASN A 167 -3.58 7.62 14.76
CA ASN A 167 -2.62 7.01 15.67
C ASN A 167 -1.15 7.11 15.21
N ARG A 168 -0.81 7.93 14.21
CA ARG A 168 0.59 8.09 13.81
C ARG A 168 1.32 9.05 14.74
N SER A 169 2.52 8.68 15.19
CA SER A 169 3.38 9.54 16.03
C SER A 169 3.79 10.86 15.36
N THR A 170 3.68 10.95 14.04
CA THR A 170 3.94 12.18 13.27
C THR A 170 2.81 13.21 13.35
N ASN A 171 1.67 12.86 13.94
CA ASN A 171 0.57 13.80 14.11
C ASN A 171 0.91 14.82 15.20
N ILE A 172 0.46 16.06 15.00
CA ILE A 172 0.54 17.10 16.02
C ILE A 172 -0.60 16.86 17.01
N LEU A 173 -0.24 16.57 18.26
CA LEU A 173 -1.18 16.43 19.37
C LEU A 173 -1.30 17.75 20.12
N VAL A 174 -2.53 18.10 20.50
CA VAL A 174 -2.85 19.32 21.25
C VAL A 174 -3.86 18.99 22.34
N LYS A 175 -3.74 19.68 23.48
CA LYS A 175 -4.70 19.56 24.58
C LYS A 175 -5.97 20.35 24.25
N HIS A 176 -7.12 19.70 24.34
CA HIS A 176 -8.43 20.28 24.16
C HIS A 176 -9.45 19.56 25.04
N GLU A 177 -10.19 20.28 25.89
CA GLU A 177 -11.21 19.73 26.80
C GLU A 177 -10.66 18.53 27.63
N GLU A 178 -9.51 18.74 28.28
CA GLU A 178 -8.82 17.73 29.12
C GLU A 178 -8.32 16.47 28.39
N LYS A 179 -8.44 16.42 27.06
CA LYS A 179 -7.95 15.30 26.23
C LYS A 179 -6.88 15.75 25.27
N GLU A 180 -5.96 14.84 24.94
CA GLU A 180 -5.06 15.02 23.82
C GLU A 180 -5.73 14.53 22.54
N ILE A 181 -5.87 15.43 21.57
CA ILE A 181 -6.44 15.12 20.26
C ILE A 181 -5.47 15.57 19.16
N THR A 182 -5.63 14.99 17.98
CA THR A 182 -4.85 15.42 16.81
C THR A 182 -5.32 16.80 16.33
N LEU A 183 -4.42 17.57 15.72
CA LEU A 183 -4.76 18.87 15.14
C LEU A 183 -5.86 18.79 14.06
N ILE A 184 -5.96 17.64 13.37
CA ILE A 184 -7.04 17.40 12.41
C ILE A 184 -8.39 17.16 13.10
N GLU A 185 -8.41 16.47 14.24
CA GLU A 185 -9.63 16.34 15.06
C GLU A 185 -10.04 17.69 15.65
N LEU A 186 -9.08 18.53 16.05
CA LEU A 186 -9.36 19.90 16.47
C LEU A 186 -10.00 20.72 15.33
N SER A 187 -9.53 20.53 14.09
CA SER A 187 -10.11 21.15 12.90
C SER A 187 -11.57 20.74 12.69
N GLU A 188 -11.84 19.43 12.74
CA GLU A 188 -13.20 18.88 12.63
C GLU A 188 -14.13 19.39 13.75
N LYS A 189 -13.65 19.46 15.00
CA LYS A 189 -14.43 19.91 16.17
C LYS A 189 -14.76 21.40 16.15
N THR A 190 -13.78 22.23 15.79
CA THR A 190 -13.91 23.71 15.89
C THR A 190 -14.45 24.36 14.62
N GLY A 191 -14.39 23.64 13.49
CA GLY A 191 -14.68 24.17 12.15
C GLY A 191 -13.57 25.07 11.60
N ILE A 192 -12.47 25.28 12.33
CA ILE A 192 -11.32 26.05 11.86
C ILE A 192 -10.49 25.17 10.93
N SER A 193 -10.07 25.70 9.78
CA SER A 193 -9.28 24.93 8.82
C SER A 193 -7.97 24.41 9.42
N TYR A 194 -7.59 23.19 9.04
CA TYR A 194 -6.33 22.58 9.48
C TYR A 194 -5.11 23.46 9.20
N SER A 195 -5.07 24.13 8.04
CA SER A 195 -3.99 25.04 7.66
C SER A 195 -3.87 26.23 8.62
N CYS A 196 -5.00 26.80 9.03
CA CYS A 196 -5.04 27.88 10.02
C CYS A 196 -4.54 27.40 11.39
N LEU A 197 -5.06 26.28 11.88
CA LEU A 197 -4.62 25.68 13.15
C LEU A 197 -3.13 25.35 13.14
N ARG A 198 -2.60 24.82 12.03
CA ARG A 198 -1.18 24.49 11.87
C ARG A 198 -0.29 25.73 11.88
N SER A 199 -0.72 26.79 11.21
CA SER A 199 -0.02 28.09 11.26
C SER A 199 0.03 28.64 12.69
N ARG A 200 -1.09 28.63 13.41
CA ARG A 200 -1.17 29.08 14.81
C ARG A 200 -0.27 28.24 15.72
N TYR A 201 -0.35 26.91 15.62
CA TYR A 201 0.51 26.02 16.38
C TYR A 201 2.00 26.27 16.12
N SER A 202 2.39 26.48 14.86
CA SER A 202 3.79 26.77 14.50
C SER A 202 4.31 28.10 15.08
N LYS A 203 3.41 29.03 15.41
CA LYS A 203 3.73 30.28 16.10
C LYS A 203 3.70 30.15 17.63
N GLY A 204 3.52 28.94 18.16
CA GLY A 204 3.48 28.66 19.59
C GLY A 204 2.12 28.92 20.25
N LEU A 205 1.05 29.16 19.50
CA LEU A 205 -0.29 29.35 20.08
C LEU A 205 -0.83 28.01 20.59
N VAL A 206 -1.37 28.03 21.80
CA VAL A 206 -1.94 26.85 22.49
C VAL A 206 -3.27 27.20 23.17
N GLY A 207 -4.02 26.19 23.59
CA GLY A 207 -5.28 26.35 24.33
C GLY A 207 -6.30 27.19 23.57
N ASN A 208 -6.91 28.16 24.25
CA ASN A 208 -7.95 29.02 23.66
C ASN A 208 -7.43 29.87 22.49
N ASN A 209 -6.18 30.33 22.55
CA ASN A 209 -5.56 31.13 21.48
C ASN A 209 -5.42 30.32 20.18
N LEU A 210 -5.31 29.00 20.27
CA LEU A 210 -5.24 28.13 19.11
C LEU A 210 -6.59 28.07 18.36
N ILE A 211 -7.70 28.15 19.10
CA ILE A 211 -9.07 27.99 18.59
C ILE A 211 -9.86 29.29 18.50
N GLU A 212 -9.25 30.43 18.84
CA GLU A 212 -9.92 31.72 18.78
C GLU A 212 -10.39 32.00 17.35
N LYS A 213 -11.69 32.16 17.13
CA LYS A 213 -12.19 32.52 15.80
C LYS A 213 -11.73 33.94 15.50
N VAL A 214 -11.11 34.14 14.34
CA VAL A 214 -10.77 35.48 13.88
C VAL A 214 -12.07 36.26 13.84
N LYS A 215 -12.20 37.32 14.65
CA LYS A 215 -13.27 38.30 14.47
C LYS A 215 -13.10 38.80 13.04
N ILE A 216 -14.03 38.45 12.17
CA ILE A 216 -14.14 39.10 10.86
C ILE A 216 -14.54 40.52 11.22
N ILE A 217 -13.56 41.40 11.37
CA ILE A 217 -13.83 42.83 11.40
C ILE A 217 -14.34 43.10 9.98
N GLU A 218 -15.62 43.44 9.85
CA GLU A 218 -16.26 43.82 8.58
C GLU A 218 -15.70 45.15 8.01
N GLU A 219 -14.50 45.56 8.44
CA GLU A 219 -13.75 46.60 7.77
C GLU A 219 -13.20 46.04 6.46
N SER A 220 -14.04 46.17 5.44
CA SER A 220 -13.70 45.84 4.07
C SER A 220 -12.34 46.43 3.71
N ARG A 221 -11.40 45.59 3.26
CA ARG A 221 -10.13 46.04 2.65
C ARG A 221 -10.35 46.70 1.28
N ALA A 222 -11.60 46.87 0.84
CA ALA A 222 -11.88 47.53 -0.42
C ALA A 222 -11.55 49.01 -0.28
N LYS A 223 -10.80 49.53 -1.26
CA LYS A 223 -10.44 50.95 -1.35
C LYS A 223 -11.63 51.85 -1.71
N LEU A 224 -12.81 51.27 -1.95
CA LEU A 224 -14.03 51.93 -2.36
C LEU A 224 -15.21 51.36 -1.57
N SER A 225 -16.08 52.25 -1.12
CA SER A 225 -17.39 51.94 -0.55
C SER A 225 -18.43 51.63 -1.65
N ILE A 226 -19.60 51.15 -1.24
CA ILE A 226 -20.74 50.94 -2.14
C ILE A 226 -21.18 52.27 -2.77
N GLU A 227 -21.13 53.35 -1.99
CA GLU A 227 -21.47 54.71 -2.38
C GLU A 227 -20.49 55.23 -3.44
N ASP A 228 -19.18 55.01 -3.27
CA ASP A 228 -18.16 55.37 -4.27
C ASP A 228 -18.43 54.67 -5.60
N VAL A 229 -18.78 53.39 -5.58
CA VAL A 229 -19.09 52.61 -6.79
C VAL A 229 -20.32 53.16 -7.52
N LYS A 230 -21.37 53.56 -6.77
CA LYS A 230 -22.55 54.21 -7.34
C LYS A 230 -22.21 55.57 -7.94
N GLU A 231 -21.39 56.36 -7.24
CA GLU A 231 -20.98 57.69 -7.69
C GLU A 231 -20.10 57.62 -8.94
N ILE A 232 -19.15 56.69 -9.02
CA ILE A 232 -18.31 56.44 -10.21
C ILE A 232 -19.19 56.20 -11.44
N ARG A 233 -20.21 55.33 -11.32
CA ARG A 233 -21.10 54.99 -12.44
C ARG A 233 -21.97 56.16 -12.86
N LYS A 234 -22.46 56.95 -11.89
CA LYS A 234 -23.24 58.16 -12.17
C LYS A 234 -22.38 59.18 -12.91
N LYS A 235 -21.20 59.53 -12.40
CA LYS A 235 -20.28 60.48 -13.05
C LYS A 235 -19.90 60.05 -14.47
N TYR A 236 -19.69 58.75 -14.68
CA TYR A 236 -19.45 58.23 -16.03
C TYR A 236 -20.65 58.44 -16.97
N SER A 237 -21.87 58.18 -16.48
CA SER A 237 -23.10 58.46 -17.24
C SER A 237 -23.30 59.95 -17.53
N ASP A 238 -22.81 60.82 -16.65
CA ASP A 238 -22.84 62.28 -16.79
C ASP A 238 -21.71 62.81 -17.71
N GLY A 239 -20.91 61.93 -18.32
CA GLY A 239 -19.91 62.28 -19.35
C GLY A 239 -18.45 62.27 -18.89
N TYR A 240 -18.15 61.89 -17.64
CA TYR A 240 -16.75 61.77 -17.18
C TYR A 240 -16.04 60.60 -17.88
N THR A 241 -14.79 60.82 -18.28
CA THR A 241 -13.94 59.75 -18.84
C THR A 241 -13.39 58.84 -17.75
N ILE A 242 -13.07 57.59 -18.11
CA ILE A 242 -12.43 56.62 -17.19
C ILE A 242 -11.11 57.19 -16.62
N LYS A 243 -10.36 57.97 -17.42
CA LYS A 243 -9.11 58.61 -17.00
C LYS A 243 -9.35 59.61 -15.88
N GLN A 244 -10.30 60.53 -16.05
CA GLN A 244 -10.67 61.51 -15.01
C GLN A 244 -11.12 60.82 -13.73
N LEU A 245 -11.94 59.77 -13.83
CA LEU A 245 -12.39 59.01 -12.66
C LEU A 245 -11.23 58.28 -11.96
N SER A 246 -10.23 57.79 -12.70
CA SER A 246 -9.04 57.14 -12.11
C SER A 246 -8.09 58.10 -11.41
N GLU A 247 -8.21 59.39 -11.66
CA GLU A 247 -7.47 60.45 -10.94
C GLU A 247 -8.21 60.89 -9.66
N ILE A 248 -9.55 60.76 -9.64
CA ILE A 248 -10.41 61.15 -8.52
C ILE A 248 -10.46 60.07 -7.42
N TYR A 249 -10.52 58.80 -7.80
CA TYR A 249 -10.68 57.69 -6.85
C TYR A 249 -9.38 56.91 -6.67
N PRO A 250 -9.08 56.36 -5.46
CA PRO A 250 -7.80 55.73 -5.13
C PRO A 250 -7.65 54.29 -5.70
N VAL A 251 -8.06 54.09 -6.95
CA VAL A 251 -8.02 52.81 -7.66
C VAL A 251 -7.50 53.00 -9.08
N THR A 252 -7.04 51.91 -9.68
CA THR A 252 -6.42 51.98 -11.03
C THR A 252 -7.44 52.28 -12.12
N TYR A 253 -6.97 52.79 -13.26
CA TYR A 253 -7.77 52.93 -14.48
C TYR A 253 -8.54 51.66 -14.85
N SER A 254 -7.88 50.49 -14.76
CA SER A 254 -8.50 49.20 -15.04
C SER A 254 -9.62 48.87 -14.04
N SER A 255 -9.44 49.20 -12.76
CA SER A 255 -10.46 49.04 -11.73
C SER A 255 -11.69 49.90 -12.02
N ILE A 256 -11.50 51.18 -12.40
CA ILE A 256 -12.61 52.06 -12.80
C ILE A 256 -13.32 51.53 -14.05
N SER A 257 -12.57 51.12 -15.07
CA SER A 257 -13.13 50.53 -16.30
C SER A 257 -13.98 49.30 -15.99
N ASN A 258 -13.50 48.41 -15.12
CA ASN A 258 -14.25 47.23 -14.69
C ASN A 258 -15.51 47.57 -13.88
N ILE A 259 -15.49 48.64 -13.07
CA ILE A 259 -16.65 49.13 -12.31
C ILE A 259 -17.72 49.70 -13.25
N VAL A 260 -17.31 50.57 -14.17
CA VAL A 260 -18.18 51.26 -15.13
C VAL A 260 -18.83 50.25 -16.09
N HIS A 261 -18.07 49.29 -16.60
CA HIS A 261 -18.58 48.24 -17.48
C HIS A 261 -19.16 47.02 -16.74
N ARG A 262 -19.43 47.14 -15.42
CA ARG A 262 -20.07 46.12 -14.58
C ARG A 262 -19.40 44.73 -14.63
N ARG A 263 -18.09 44.67 -14.86
CA ARG A 263 -17.29 43.42 -14.78
C ARG A 263 -17.06 43.02 -13.33
N THR A 264 -16.98 44.01 -12.44
CA THR A 264 -16.90 43.88 -10.98
C THR A 264 -18.07 44.62 -10.32
N TRP A 265 -18.37 44.30 -9.05
CA TRP A 265 -19.49 44.92 -8.31
C TRP A 265 -20.84 44.78 -9.04
N LYS A 266 -21.13 43.57 -9.53
CA LYS A 266 -22.30 43.27 -10.39
C LYS A 266 -23.65 43.52 -9.72
N ASN A 267 -23.70 43.38 -8.40
CA ASN A 267 -24.93 43.44 -7.59
C ASN A 267 -25.16 44.81 -6.94
N ILE A 268 -24.31 45.80 -7.26
CA ILE A 268 -24.51 47.23 -6.96
C ILE A 268 -25.05 47.88 -8.22
#